data_AF-A0A414J392-F1
#
_entry.id   AF-A0A414J392-F1
#
_cell.length_a   1.000
_cell.length_b   1.000
_cell.length_c   1.000
_cell.angle_alpha   90.00
_cell.angle_beta   90.00
_cell.angle_gamma   90.00
#
_symmetry.space_group_name_H-M   'P 1'
#
loop_
_entity.id
_entity.type
_entity.pdbx_description
1 polymer ?
#
loop_
_entity_poly.entity_id
_entity_poly.type
_entity_poly.pdbx_seq_one_letter_code
_entity_poly.pdbx_strand_id
1 'polypeptide(L)'
;MKEIEKVLAQVPDNRKEITELAETELKELEKVANQYGRDSFEYHKCLMHFKHVGEEIPEDVPVTEYYDYILKNFRNPKPKEEWTDVDYKADYSRWQRLHVASVLGQQLSKQTIPLIDRQKRIIERVRNGTDFDIFSSKKFLEMLS
;
A
#
# COMPACT_ATOMS: atom_id res chain seq x y z
N MET A 1 -11.64 1.68 -20.74
CA MET A 1 -12.00 1.42 -19.33
C MET A 1 -12.41 -0.03 -19.10
N LYS A 2 -13.44 -0.57 -19.76
CA LYS A 2 -13.87 -2.00 -19.64
C LYS A 2 -12.78 -3.07 -19.81
N GLU A 3 -11.72 -2.79 -20.57
CA GLU A 3 -10.61 -3.72 -20.80
C GLU A 3 -9.55 -3.72 -19.70
N ILE A 4 -9.48 -2.65 -18.89
CA ILE A 4 -8.60 -2.56 -17.73
C ILE A 4 -9.22 -3.39 -16.59
N GLU A 5 -10.52 -3.23 -16.33
CA GLU A 5 -11.27 -3.95 -15.30
C GLU A 5 -11.19 -5.47 -15.44
N LYS A 6 -11.29 -6.02 -16.66
CA LYS A 6 -11.27 -7.47 -16.90
C LYS A 6 -9.91 -8.13 -16.64
N VAL A 7 -8.80 -7.38 -16.70
CA VAL A 7 -7.43 -7.88 -16.48
C VAL A 7 -7.00 -7.78 -15.02
N LEU A 8 -7.58 -6.86 -14.25
CA LEU A 8 -7.30 -6.70 -12.82
C LEU A 8 -7.75 -7.93 -12.00
N ALA A 9 -8.81 -8.63 -12.43
CA ALA A 9 -9.33 -9.84 -11.79
C ALA A 9 -8.39 -11.07 -11.77
N GLN A 10 -7.22 -11.01 -12.42
CA GLN A 10 -6.25 -12.12 -12.49
C GLN A 10 -5.08 -11.98 -11.50
N VAL A 11 -5.07 -10.94 -10.66
CA VAL A 11 -4.05 -10.81 -9.62
C VAL A 11 -4.42 -11.70 -8.44
N PRO A 12 -3.54 -12.60 -7.98
CA PRO A 12 -3.84 -13.42 -6.82
C PRO A 12 -4.03 -12.54 -5.58
N ASP A 13 -5.17 -12.72 -4.91
CA ASP A 13 -5.45 -12.09 -3.62
C ASP A 13 -4.69 -12.84 -2.52
N ASN A 14 -3.61 -12.21 -2.05
CA ASN A 14 -2.72 -12.77 -1.04
C ASN A 14 -3.03 -12.28 0.39
N ARG A 15 -4.17 -11.61 0.62
CA ARG A 15 -4.50 -11.02 1.94
C ARG A 15 -4.46 -12.05 3.08
N LYS A 16 -4.93 -13.28 2.82
CA LYS A 16 -4.94 -14.35 3.81
C LYS A 16 -3.52 -14.74 4.26
N GLU A 17 -2.62 -14.98 3.31
CA GLU A 17 -1.20 -15.30 3.59
C GLU A 17 -0.52 -14.16 4.36
N ILE A 18 -0.79 -12.90 3.99
CA ILE A 18 -0.23 -11.74 4.70
C ILE A 18 -0.75 -11.66 6.14
N THR A 19 -2.04 -11.98 6.37
CA THR A 19 -2.65 -11.94 7.71
C THR A 19 -1.99 -12.94 8.65
N GLU A 20 -1.69 -14.15 8.19
CA GLU A 20 -0.99 -15.18 8.97
C GLU A 20 0.44 -14.74 9.33
N LEU A 21 1.17 -14.12 8.39
CA LEU A 21 2.51 -13.57 8.64
C LEU A 21 2.49 -12.39 9.64
N ALA A 22 1.45 -11.57 9.60
CA ALA A 22 1.33 -10.36 10.41
C ALA A 22 1.37 -10.64 11.92
N GLU A 23 0.85 -11.77 12.40
CA GLU A 23 0.90 -12.12 13.83
C GLU A 23 2.34 -12.28 14.36
N THR A 24 3.20 -12.94 13.58
CA THR A 24 4.63 -13.07 13.88
C THR A 24 5.33 -11.71 13.82
N GLU A 25 5.06 -10.92 12.78
CA GLU A 25 5.64 -9.59 12.60
C GLU A 25 5.23 -8.64 13.75
N LEU A 26 4.01 -8.75 14.28
CA LEU A 26 3.56 -7.95 15.43
C LEU A 26 4.37 -8.24 16.70
N LYS A 27 4.72 -9.50 16.95
CA LYS A 27 5.59 -9.87 18.10
C LYS A 27 7.00 -9.31 17.93
N GLU A 28 7.51 -9.28 16.71
CA GLU A 28 8.81 -8.66 16.41
C GLU A 28 8.76 -7.14 16.60
N LEU A 29 7.71 -6.48 16.12
CA LEU A 29 7.50 -5.04 16.35
C LEU A 29 7.39 -4.72 17.84
N GLU A 30 6.63 -5.49 18.60
CA GLU A 30 6.51 -5.30 20.05
C GLU A 30 7.88 -5.41 20.74
N LYS A 31 8.68 -6.41 20.36
CA LYS A 31 10.05 -6.58 20.88
C LYS A 31 10.94 -5.38 20.54
N VAL A 32 10.93 -4.92 19.29
CA VAL A 32 11.73 -3.77 18.84
C VAL A 32 11.25 -2.48 19.51
N ALA A 33 9.93 -2.30 19.65
CA ALA A 33 9.32 -1.17 20.36
C ALA A 33 9.73 -1.14 21.84
N ASN A 34 9.76 -2.29 22.52
CA ASN A 34 10.19 -2.40 23.91
C ASN A 34 11.69 -2.09 24.08
N GLN A 35 12.52 -2.40 23.07
CA GLN A 35 13.96 -2.18 23.13
C GLN A 35 14.37 -0.74 22.75
N TYR A 36 13.74 -0.16 21.73
CA TYR A 36 14.18 1.10 21.12
C TYR A 36 13.12 2.22 21.18
N GLY A 37 11.86 1.89 21.45
CA GLY A 37 10.72 2.80 21.35
C GLY A 37 10.11 2.86 19.95
N ARG A 38 8.82 3.21 19.85
CA ARG A 38 8.07 3.29 18.58
C ARG A 38 8.48 4.46 17.68
N ASP A 39 9.13 5.48 18.26
CA ASP A 39 9.68 6.60 17.49
C ASP A 39 11.13 6.37 17.02
N SER A 40 11.71 5.19 17.30
CA SER A 40 13.08 4.87 16.87
C SER A 40 13.20 4.58 15.39
N PHE A 41 14.41 4.78 14.87
CA PHE A 41 14.75 4.39 13.50
C PHE A 41 14.62 2.88 13.30
N GLU A 42 15.00 2.07 14.30
CA GLU A 42 14.94 0.61 14.29
C GLU A 42 13.51 0.11 14.12
N TYR A 43 12.57 0.69 14.87
CA TYR A 43 11.15 0.36 14.76
C TYR A 43 10.60 0.67 13.36
N HIS A 44 10.90 1.87 12.84
CA HIS A 44 10.47 2.25 11.50
C HIS A 44 11.11 1.37 10.43
N LYS A 45 12.39 1.02 10.55
CA LYS A 45 13.08 0.11 9.64
C LYS A 45 12.44 -1.28 9.65
N CYS A 46 12.06 -1.78 10.82
CA CYS A 46 11.36 -3.05 10.97
C CYS A 46 10.01 -3.02 10.24
N LEU A 47 9.21 -1.96 10.45
CA LEU A 47 7.96 -1.73 9.72
C LEU A 47 8.16 -1.77 8.19
N MET A 48 9.22 -1.17 7.65
CA MET A 48 9.45 -1.11 6.19
C MET A 48 9.65 -2.48 5.54
N HIS A 49 10.03 -3.50 6.31
CA HIS A 49 10.35 -4.84 5.80
C HIS A 49 9.19 -5.82 5.87
N PHE A 50 8.11 -5.44 6.55
CA PHE A 50 6.94 -6.30 6.71
C PHE A 50 5.96 -6.15 5.57
N LYS A 51 5.18 -7.21 5.35
CA LYS A 51 4.07 -7.14 4.41
C LYS A 51 2.90 -6.41 5.07
N HIS A 52 2.17 -5.64 4.27
CA HIS A 52 1.00 -4.91 4.76
C HIS A 52 -0.29 -5.30 4.05
N VAL A 53 -1.39 -5.30 4.82
CA VAL A 53 -2.77 -5.29 4.29
C VAL A 53 -3.42 -4.01 4.75
N GLY A 54 -3.92 -3.23 3.81
CA GLY A 54 -4.73 -2.05 4.03
C GLY A 54 -6.17 -2.23 3.53
N GLU A 55 -6.98 -1.21 3.76
CA GLU A 55 -8.38 -1.19 3.36
C GLU A 55 -8.58 -1.19 1.82
N GLU A 56 -9.68 -1.78 1.36
CA GLU A 56 -10.01 -1.87 -0.06
C GLU A 56 -10.64 -0.57 -0.58
N ILE A 57 -10.18 -0.11 -1.75
CA ILE A 57 -10.87 0.93 -2.52
C ILE A 57 -11.97 0.24 -3.34
N PRO A 58 -13.22 0.74 -3.29
CA PRO A 58 -14.30 0.26 -4.14
C PRO A 58 -13.92 0.28 -5.63
N GLU A 59 -14.37 -0.74 -6.38
CA GLU A 59 -14.04 -0.91 -7.81
C GLU A 59 -14.55 0.23 -8.70
N ASP A 60 -15.58 0.95 -8.26
CA ASP A 60 -16.18 2.08 -8.98
C ASP A 60 -15.39 3.39 -8.82
N VAL A 61 -14.42 3.45 -7.91
CA VAL A 61 -13.54 4.61 -7.78
C VAL A 61 -12.55 4.61 -8.95
N PRO A 62 -12.45 5.70 -9.73
CA PRO A 62 -11.47 5.80 -10.80
C PRO A 62 -10.03 5.75 -10.26
N VAL A 63 -9.12 5.11 -10.98
CA VAL A 63 -7.69 5.02 -10.60
C VAL A 63 -7.07 6.41 -10.40
N THR A 64 -7.52 7.41 -11.16
CA THR A 64 -7.10 8.82 -11.04
C THR A 64 -7.50 9.46 -9.72
N GLU A 65 -8.46 8.89 -9.00
CA GLU A 65 -8.99 9.38 -7.72
C GLU A 65 -8.50 8.57 -6.51
N TYR A 66 -7.72 7.50 -6.73
CA TYR A 66 -7.21 6.65 -5.64
C TYR A 66 -6.46 7.45 -4.57
N TYR A 67 -5.64 8.43 -4.99
CA TYR A 67 -4.89 9.26 -4.05
C TYR A 67 -5.83 10.01 -3.08
N ASP A 68 -6.82 10.71 -3.62
CA ASP A 68 -7.78 11.48 -2.83
C ASP A 68 -8.66 10.56 -1.98
N TYR A 69 -9.05 9.40 -2.51
CA TYR A 69 -9.85 8.42 -1.78
C TYR A 69 -9.10 7.88 -0.56
N ILE A 70 -7.85 7.44 -0.73
CA ILE A 70 -7.02 6.94 0.37
C ILE A 70 -6.80 8.04 1.42
N LEU A 71 -6.49 9.26 0.97
CA LEU A 71 -6.19 10.39 1.84
C LEU A 71 -7.38 10.74 2.76
N LYS A 72 -8.60 10.67 2.22
CA LYS A 72 -9.84 11.02 2.93
C LYS A 72 -10.37 9.90 3.82
N ASN A 73 -10.26 8.64 3.39
CA ASN A 73 -11.00 7.54 4.01
C ASN A 73 -10.17 6.66 4.95
N PHE A 74 -8.88 6.46 4.71
CA PHE A 74 -8.09 5.43 5.42
C PHE A 74 -7.23 5.98 6.55
N ARG A 75 -7.53 7.18 7.05
CA ARG A 75 -6.72 7.83 8.07
C ARG A 75 -7.05 7.25 9.44
N ASN A 76 -6.03 6.93 10.24
CA ASN A 76 -6.27 6.51 11.61
C ASN A 76 -6.86 7.68 12.41
N PRO A 77 -8.07 7.54 13.01
CA PRO A 77 -8.69 8.61 13.78
C PRO A 77 -8.05 8.82 15.15
N LYS A 78 -7.29 7.85 15.66
CA LYS A 78 -6.65 7.93 16.97
C LYS A 78 -5.46 8.90 16.96
N PRO A 79 -5.21 9.62 18.06
CA PRO A 79 -3.94 10.33 18.24
C PRO A 79 -2.77 9.34 18.25
N LYS A 80 -1.59 9.77 17.79
CA LYS A 80 -0.44 8.87 17.56
C LYS A 80 0.05 8.21 18.85
N GLU A 81 -0.13 8.87 19.98
CA GLU A 81 0.21 8.38 21.32
C GLU A 81 -0.57 7.13 21.72
N GLU A 82 -1.74 6.90 21.12
CA GLU A 82 -2.60 5.73 21.37
C GLU A 82 -2.41 4.62 20.32
N TRP A 83 -1.48 4.79 19.38
CA TRP A 83 -1.29 3.83 18.30
C TRP A 83 -0.66 2.53 18.80
N THR A 84 -1.30 1.43 18.44
CA THR A 84 -0.77 0.07 18.55
C THR A 84 0.11 -0.28 17.35
N ASP A 85 0.86 -1.38 17.42
CA ASP A 85 1.69 -1.81 16.28
C ASP A 85 0.85 -2.11 15.03
N VAL A 86 -0.42 -2.50 15.21
CA VAL A 86 -1.39 -2.64 14.12
C VAL A 86 -1.72 -1.29 13.48
N ASP A 87 -1.95 -0.26 14.30
CA ASP A 87 -2.21 1.10 13.83
C ASP A 87 -1.03 1.66 13.01
N TYR A 88 0.21 1.41 13.48
CA TYR A 88 1.43 1.78 12.74
C TYR A 88 1.58 1.03 11.41
N LYS A 89 1.27 -0.28 11.38
CA LYS A 89 1.27 -1.04 10.12
C LYS A 89 0.22 -0.54 9.13
N ALA A 90 -0.97 -0.16 9.62
CA ALA A 90 -2.03 0.38 8.79
C ALA A 90 -1.66 1.76 8.21
N ASP A 91 -1.11 2.66 9.04
CA ASP A 91 -0.67 3.98 8.55
C ASP A 91 0.52 3.86 7.58
N TYR A 92 1.44 2.92 7.81
CA TYR A 92 2.53 2.67 6.87
C TYR A 92 1.99 2.17 5.52
N SER A 93 1.09 1.18 5.52
CA SER A 93 0.39 0.73 4.30
C SER A 93 -0.26 1.89 3.55
N ARG A 94 -1.00 2.75 4.27
CA ARG A 94 -1.63 3.94 3.73
C ARG A 94 -0.62 4.90 3.11
N TRP A 95 0.47 5.21 3.83
CA TRP A 95 1.53 6.10 3.34
C TRP A 95 2.15 5.58 2.06
N GLN A 96 2.46 4.28 2.05
CA GLN A 96 3.04 3.66 0.88
C GLN A 96 2.06 3.78 -0.32
N ARG A 97 0.74 3.59 -0.11
CA ARG A 97 -0.26 3.59 -1.19
C ARG A 97 -0.47 4.99 -1.74
N LEU A 98 -0.45 6.00 -0.86
CA LEU A 98 -0.49 7.40 -1.26
C LEU A 98 0.68 7.75 -2.19
N HIS A 99 1.88 7.25 -1.89
CA HIS A 99 3.04 7.49 -2.75
C HIS A 99 2.84 6.93 -4.16
N VAL A 100 2.41 5.68 -4.28
CA VAL A 100 2.17 5.04 -5.58
C VAL A 100 0.99 5.68 -6.32
N ALA A 101 -0.13 5.94 -5.63
CA ALA A 101 -1.32 6.56 -6.22
C ALA A 101 -1.04 7.97 -6.75
N SER A 102 -0.21 8.77 -6.05
CA SER A 102 0.21 10.09 -6.51
C SER A 102 0.93 10.01 -7.86
N VAL A 103 1.85 9.05 -8.01
CA VAL A 103 2.61 8.90 -9.26
C VAL A 103 1.75 8.29 -10.36
N LEU A 104 0.88 7.33 -10.04
CA LEU A 104 -0.09 6.79 -11.00
C LEU A 104 -0.98 7.90 -11.58
N GLY A 105 -1.56 8.77 -10.75
CA GLY A 105 -2.38 9.89 -11.21
C GLY A 105 -1.61 10.83 -12.15
N GLN A 106 -0.37 11.19 -11.79
CA GLN A 106 0.48 12.04 -12.63
C GLN A 106 0.84 11.38 -13.97
N GLN A 107 1.15 10.09 -13.97
CA GLN A 107 1.58 9.37 -15.17
C GLN A 107 0.43 9.01 -16.10
N LEU A 108 -0.71 8.58 -15.55
CA LEU A 108 -1.92 8.30 -16.33
C LEU A 108 -2.42 9.55 -17.06
N SER A 109 -2.24 10.74 -16.49
CA SER A 109 -2.60 12.00 -17.15
C SER A 109 -1.80 12.27 -18.44
N LYS A 110 -0.64 11.63 -18.61
CA LYS A 110 0.29 11.79 -19.75
C LYS A 110 0.31 10.57 -20.66
N GLN A 111 -0.39 9.50 -20.29
CA GLN A 111 -0.23 8.20 -20.93
C GLN A 111 -0.97 8.13 -22.28
N THR A 112 -0.22 7.86 -23.35
CA THR A 112 -0.74 7.74 -24.72
C THR A 112 -0.76 6.29 -25.24
N ILE A 113 -0.14 5.36 -24.50
CA ILE A 113 -0.01 3.94 -24.84
C ILE A 113 -0.78 3.09 -23.81
N PRO A 114 -1.43 1.98 -24.21
CA PRO A 114 -2.13 1.09 -23.28
C PRO A 114 -1.26 0.55 -22.14
N LEU A 115 -1.87 0.34 -20.97
CA LEU A 115 -1.20 -0.21 -19.80
C LEU A 115 -0.70 -1.64 -20.03
N ILE A 116 0.54 -1.94 -19.64
CA ILE A 116 1.09 -3.30 -19.58
C ILE A 116 0.60 -4.04 -18.33
N ASP A 117 0.63 -5.38 -18.34
CA ASP A 117 0.10 -6.20 -17.24
C ASP A 117 0.73 -5.90 -15.89
N ARG A 118 2.03 -5.58 -15.86
CA ARG A 118 2.70 -5.18 -14.61
C ARG A 118 2.10 -3.89 -14.03
N GLN A 119 1.73 -2.93 -14.86
CA GLN A 119 1.10 -1.68 -14.42
C GLN A 119 -0.29 -1.94 -13.85
N LYS A 120 -1.08 -2.77 -14.54
CA LYS A 120 -2.40 -3.20 -14.08
C LYS A 120 -2.31 -3.91 -12.72
N ARG A 121 -1.33 -4.81 -12.54
CA ARG A 121 -1.10 -5.48 -11.24
C ARG A 121 -0.81 -4.51 -10.10
N ILE A 122 -0.07 -3.44 -10.37
CA ILE A 122 0.25 -2.44 -9.34
C ILE A 122 -0.99 -1.62 -8.99
N ILE A 123 -1.77 -1.21 -10.00
CA ILE A 123 -3.06 -0.53 -9.78
C ILE A 123 -3.98 -1.39 -8.91
N GLU A 124 -4.06 -2.69 -9.19
CA GLU A 124 -4.90 -3.62 -8.42
C GLU A 124 -4.44 -3.77 -6.98
N ARG A 125 -3.12 -3.85 -6.74
CA ARG A 125 -2.57 -3.89 -5.38
C ARG A 125 -2.85 -2.62 -4.59
N VAL A 126 -2.78 -1.46 -5.25
CA VAL A 126 -3.17 -0.19 -4.63
C VAL A 126 -4.65 -0.20 -4.29
N ARG A 127 -5.52 -0.74 -5.16
CA ARG A 127 -6.96 -0.84 -4.93
C ARG A 127 -7.28 -1.76 -3.75
N ASN A 128 -6.83 -3.01 -3.81
CA ASN A 128 -7.12 -4.03 -2.82
C ASN A 128 -6.28 -3.90 -1.53
N GLY A 129 -5.36 -2.93 -1.45
CA GLY A 129 -4.57 -2.67 -0.26
C GLY A 129 -3.57 -3.78 0.08
N THR A 130 -3.28 -4.69 -0.84
CA THR A 130 -2.25 -5.72 -0.62
C THR A 130 -0.86 -5.16 -0.85
N ASP A 131 0.10 -5.80 -0.18
CA ASP A 131 1.48 -5.35 -0.10
C ASP A 131 2.14 -5.03 -1.46
N PHE A 132 2.89 -3.93 -1.43
CA PHE A 132 3.70 -3.46 -2.54
C PHE A 132 5.00 -2.93 -1.95
N ASP A 133 6.10 -3.59 -2.26
CA ASP A 133 7.41 -3.06 -1.92
C ASP A 133 7.62 -1.75 -2.72
N ILE A 134 7.71 -0.61 -2.01
CA ILE A 134 8.01 0.70 -2.62
C ILE A 134 9.33 0.64 -3.37
N PHE A 135 10.33 -0.11 -2.89
CA PHE A 135 11.62 -0.21 -3.57
C PHE A 135 11.48 -0.98 -4.90
N SER A 136 10.69 -2.06 -4.94
CA SER A 136 10.28 -2.75 -6.17
C SER A 136 9.40 -1.87 -7.08
N SER A 137 8.65 -0.94 -6.50
CA SER A 137 7.78 0.01 -7.21
C SER A 137 8.56 1.20 -7.74
N LYS A 138 9.63 1.65 -7.07
CA LYS A 138 10.47 2.78 -7.51
C LYS A 138 11.04 2.54 -8.91
N LYS A 139 11.60 1.34 -9.13
CA LYS A 139 12.06 0.89 -10.46
C LYS A 139 10.95 0.85 -11.51
N PHE A 140 9.69 0.73 -11.09
CA PHE A 140 8.53 0.80 -11.98
C PHE A 140 8.08 2.24 -12.25
N LEU A 141 8.10 3.11 -11.25
CA LEU A 141 7.80 4.54 -11.38
C LEU A 141 8.84 5.23 -12.29
N GLU A 142 10.09 4.77 -12.24
CA GLU A 142 11.18 5.18 -13.14
C GLU A 142 11.00 4.71 -14.59
N MET A 143 10.17 3.70 -14.87
CA MET A 143 9.89 3.20 -16.23
C MET A 143 8.62 3.82 -16.85
N LEU A 144 7.99 4.79 -16.18
CA LEU A 144 6.83 5.52 -16.68
C LEU A 144 7.20 6.85 -17.34
N SER A 145 8.49 7.21 -17.41
CA SER A 145 9.02 8.29 -18.25
C SER A 145 9.35 7.80 -19.66
#